data_AF-A0A7J4IG56-F1
#
_entry.id   AF-A0A7J4IG56-F1
#
_cell.length_a   1.000
_cell.length_b   1.000
_cell.length_c   1.000
_cell.angle_alpha   90.00
_cell.angle_beta   90.00
_cell.angle_gamma   90.00
#
_symmetry.space_group_name_H-M   'P 1'
#
loop_
_entity.id
_entity.type
_entity.pdbx_description
1 polymer ?
#
loop_
_entity_poly.entity_id
_entity_poly.type
_entity_poly.pdbx_seq_one_letter_code
_entity_poly.pdbx_strand_id
1 'polypeptide(L)'
;MIWNGIPSIRKELAEALIKEFGLSQRDAAEKLGLTPSAVCQYLSKKRGKTDLFDETIIQEISISAHRIMKNDGTDVIIETCRICRLVQKKQTVPVDLR
;
A
#
# COMPACT_ATOMS: atom_id res chain seq x y z
N MET A 1 -9.94 0.25 18.68
CA MET A 1 -10.30 0.14 17.25
C MET A 1 -9.03 -0.07 16.45
N ILE A 2 -8.88 -1.22 15.80
CA ILE A 2 -7.72 -1.52 14.95
C ILE A 2 -7.82 -0.60 13.72
N TRP A 3 -6.84 0.29 13.52
CA TRP A 3 -6.81 1.19 12.38
C TRP A 3 -6.68 0.38 11.07
N ASN A 4 -7.69 0.47 10.20
CA ASN A 4 -7.73 -0.22 8.90
C ASN A 4 -6.72 0.35 7.86
N GLY A 5 -5.72 1.13 8.29
CA GLY A 5 -4.73 1.75 7.40
C GLY A 5 -3.77 0.75 6.77
N ILE A 6 -3.26 -0.22 7.53
CA ILE A 6 -2.29 -1.21 7.02
C ILE A 6 -2.88 -2.08 5.89
N PRO A 7 -4.10 -2.66 6.04
CA PRO A 7 -4.72 -3.42 4.95
C PRO A 7 -4.91 -2.57 3.67
N SER A 8 -5.31 -1.31 3.81
CA SER A 8 -5.47 -0.40 2.67
C SER A 8 -4.12 -0.10 1.99
N ILE A 9 -3.06 0.17 2.75
CA ILE A 9 -1.71 0.39 2.20
C ILE A 9 -1.20 -0.84 1.46
N ARG A 10 -1.34 -2.03 2.05
CA ARG A 10 -0.92 -3.29 1.41
C ARG A 10 -1.71 -3.60 0.15
N LYS A 11 -2.99 -3.24 0.11
CA LYS A 11 -3.82 -3.30 -1.11
C LYS A 11 -3.25 -2.40 -2.20
N GLU A 12 -3.01 -1.13 -1.90
CA GLU A 12 -2.49 -0.19 -2.91
C GLU A 12 -1.08 -0.56 -3.38
N LEU A 13 -0.21 -1.06 -2.50
CA LEU A 13 1.09 -1.62 -2.89
C LEU A 13 0.92 -2.82 -3.84
N ALA A 14 0.00 -3.73 -3.57
CA ALA A 14 -0.26 -4.87 -4.45
C ALA A 14 -0.79 -4.40 -5.82
N GLU A 15 -1.69 -3.41 -5.85
CA GLU A 15 -2.17 -2.82 -7.10
C GLU A 15 -1.05 -2.13 -7.88
N ALA A 16 -0.18 -1.36 -7.22
CA ALA A 16 0.96 -0.70 -7.84
C ALA A 16 1.93 -1.72 -8.44
N LEU A 17 2.28 -2.77 -7.70
CA LEU A 17 3.14 -3.86 -8.19
C LEU A 17 2.59 -4.55 -9.43
N ILE A 18 1.27 -4.77 -9.50
CA ILE A 18 0.62 -5.39 -10.65
C ILE A 18 0.56 -4.41 -11.84
N LYS A 19 0.13 -3.17 -11.61
CA LYS A 19 -0.14 -2.19 -12.68
C LYS A 19 1.14 -1.58 -13.25
N GLU A 20 2.12 -1.26 -12.42
CA GLU A 20 3.35 -0.55 -12.82
C GLU A 20 4.44 -1.51 -13.29
N PHE A 21 4.50 -2.73 -12.75
CA PHE A 21 5.55 -3.72 -13.06
C PHE A 21 5.03 -4.96 -13.79
N GLY A 22 3.72 -5.05 -14.05
CA GLY A 22 3.13 -6.16 -14.78
C GLY A 22 3.15 -7.50 -14.04
N LEU A 23 3.30 -7.49 -12.71
CA LEU A 23 3.35 -8.72 -11.92
C LEU A 23 2.01 -9.46 -11.92
N SER A 24 2.06 -10.78 -11.84
CA SER A 24 0.86 -11.56 -11.51
C SER A 24 0.46 -11.33 -10.05
N GLN A 25 -0.80 -11.63 -9.69
CA GLN A 25 -1.26 -11.55 -8.29
C GLN A 25 -0.43 -12.42 -7.35
N ARG A 26 0.08 -13.55 -7.85
CA ARG A 26 0.92 -14.48 -7.10
C ARG A 26 2.29 -13.88 -6.84
N ASP A 27 2.93 -13.33 -7.86
CA ASP A 27 4.27 -12.77 -7.72
C ASP A 27 4.23 -11.48 -6.88
N ALA A 28 3.17 -10.68 -7.00
CA ALA A 28 2.93 -9.55 -6.10
C ALA A 28 2.73 -9.99 -4.64
N ALA A 29 2.02 -11.11 -4.40
CA ALA A 29 1.89 -11.68 -3.06
C ALA A 29 3.25 -12.11 -2.49
N GLU A 30 4.08 -12.76 -3.30
CA GLU A 30 5.43 -13.18 -2.91
C GLU A 30 6.29 -11.96 -2.54
N LYS A 31 6.32 -10.90 -3.36
CA LYS A 31 7.07 -9.67 -3.07
C LYS A 31 6.61 -8.95 -1.80
N LEU A 32 5.33 -9.06 -1.46
CA LEU A 32 4.77 -8.43 -0.28
C LEU A 32 4.82 -9.32 0.98
N GLY A 33 5.30 -10.57 0.87
CA GLY A 33 5.25 -11.54 1.96
C GLY A 33 3.82 -11.87 2.40
N LEU A 34 2.88 -11.91 1.43
CA LEU A 34 1.46 -12.18 1.64
C LEU A 34 1.06 -13.51 1.02
N THR A 35 -0.10 -14.01 1.42
CA THR A 35 -0.73 -15.14 0.73
C THR A 35 -1.41 -14.65 -0.55
N PRO A 36 -1.45 -15.45 -1.62
CA PRO A 36 -2.21 -15.11 -2.83
C PRO A 36 -3.68 -14.81 -2.54
N SER A 37 -4.27 -15.50 -1.56
CA SER A 37 -5.64 -15.26 -1.10
C SER A 37 -5.83 -13.86 -0.50
N ALA A 38 -4.81 -13.29 0.16
CA ALA A 38 -4.88 -11.93 0.69
C ALA A 38 -4.91 -10.89 -0.46
N VAL A 39 -4.09 -11.09 -1.50
CA VAL A 39 -4.09 -10.22 -2.69
C VAL A 39 -5.42 -10.33 -3.45
N CYS A 40 -5.96 -11.54 -3.62
CA CYS A 40 -7.28 -11.74 -4.22
C CYS A 40 -8.40 -11.04 -3.41
N GLN A 41 -8.32 -11.06 -2.08
CA GLN A 41 -9.24 -10.30 -1.22
C GLN A 41 -9.09 -8.78 -1.38
N TYR A 42 -7.87 -8.27 -1.56
CA TYR A 42 -7.64 -6.86 -1.84
C TYR A 42 -8.25 -6.41 -3.18
N LEU A 43 -8.06 -7.21 -4.23
CA LEU A 43 -8.52 -6.90 -5.58
C LEU A 43 -10.03 -7.11 -5.76
N SER A 44 -10.65 -8.03 -5.03
CA SER A 44 -12.11 -8.27 -5.06
C SER A 44 -12.94 -7.18 -4.39
N LYS A 45 -12.33 -6.05 -4.01
CA LYS A 45 -12.98 -4.84 -3.46
C LYS A 45 -13.75 -5.04 -2.15
N LYS A 46 -13.56 -6.17 -1.45
CA LYS A 46 -14.24 -6.43 -0.17
C LYS A 46 -13.61 -5.69 1.02
N ARG A 47 -12.40 -5.11 0.89
CA ARG A 47 -11.73 -4.33 1.94
C ARG A 47 -10.90 -3.17 1.38
N GLY A 48 -11.09 -1.97 1.94
CA GLY A 48 -10.38 -0.72 1.61
C GLY A 48 -11.27 0.24 0.81
N LYS A 49 -11.65 1.38 1.39
CA LYS A 49 -12.25 2.49 0.62
C LYS A 49 -11.14 3.15 -0.21
N THR A 50 -11.39 3.33 -1.50
CA THR A 50 -10.48 4.01 -2.45
C THR A 50 -10.17 5.46 -2.02
N ASP A 51 -10.98 6.03 -1.14
CA ASP A 51 -10.98 7.47 -0.83
C ASP A 51 -10.04 7.86 0.33
N LEU A 52 -9.17 6.95 0.81
CA LEU A 52 -8.30 7.20 1.97
C LEU A 52 -6.97 7.89 1.63
N PHE A 53 -6.55 7.88 0.36
CA PHE A 53 -5.23 8.34 -0.06
C PHE A 53 -5.35 9.43 -1.10
N ASP A 54 -4.76 10.59 -0.80
CA ASP A 54 -4.58 11.66 -1.78
C ASP A 54 -3.44 11.34 -2.75
N GLU A 55 -3.33 12.16 -3.81
CA GLU A 55 -2.30 11.98 -4.85
C GLU A 55 -0.88 11.91 -4.28
N THR A 56 -0.58 12.65 -3.21
CA THR A 56 0.76 12.58 -2.58
C THR A 56 1.00 11.20 -1.98
N ILE A 57 0.03 10.63 -1.26
CA ILE A 57 0.20 9.29 -0.67
C ILE A 57 0.27 8.24 -1.78
N ILE A 58 -0.50 8.38 -2.85
CA ILE A 58 -0.43 7.49 -4.02
C ILE A 58 0.96 7.54 -4.67
N GLN A 59 1.55 8.72 -4.84
CA GLN A 59 2.93 8.86 -5.32
C GLN A 59 3.94 8.19 -4.38
N GLU A 60 3.78 8.35 -3.07
CA GLU A 60 4.64 7.72 -2.08
C GLU A 60 4.51 6.19 -2.06
N ILE A 61 3.32 5.66 -2.36
CA ILE A 61 3.08 4.22 -2.56
C ILE A 61 3.81 3.73 -3.81
N SER A 62 3.74 4.45 -4.93
CA SER A 62 4.48 4.08 -6.15
C SER A 62 6.00 4.09 -5.93
N ILE A 63 6.54 5.11 -5.25
CA ILE A 63 7.97 5.16 -4.86
C ILE A 63 8.34 3.95 -4.01
N SER A 64 7.48 3.59 -3.06
CA SER A 64 7.67 2.42 -2.19
C SER A 64 7.65 1.12 -2.99
N ALA A 65 6.73 0.97 -3.94
CA ALA A 65 6.65 -0.19 -4.84
C ALA A 65 7.95 -0.35 -5.67
N HIS A 66 8.50 0.75 -6.20
CA HIS A 66 9.79 0.75 -6.89
C HIS A 66 10.94 0.26 -6.00
N ARG A 67 10.99 0.71 -4.73
CA ARG A 67 12.02 0.27 -3.77
C ARG A 67 11.86 -1.20 -3.39
N ILE A 68 10.63 -1.65 -3.19
CA ILE A 68 10.31 -3.07 -2.93
C ILE A 68 10.78 -3.92 -4.11
N MET A 69 10.48 -3.52 -5.34
CA MET A 69 10.92 -4.23 -6.55
C MET A 69 12.44 -4.25 -6.69
N LYS A 70 13.09 -3.10 -6.47
CA LYS A 70 14.55 -2.98 -6.55
C LYS A 70 15.28 -3.88 -5.55
N ASN A 71 14.70 -4.05 -4.36
CA ASN A 71 15.28 -4.85 -3.28
C ASN A 71 14.57 -6.22 -3.11
N ASP A 72 13.92 -6.71 -4.17
CA ASP A 72 13.32 -8.05 -4.22
C ASP A 72 12.31 -8.38 -3.10
N GLY A 73 11.66 -7.37 -2.52
CA GLY A 73 10.68 -7.55 -1.44
C GLY A 73 11.21 -7.35 -0.02
N THR A 74 12.53 -7.24 0.19
CA THR A 74 13.11 -7.15 1.55
C THR A 74 12.64 -5.94 2.34
N ASP A 75 12.32 -4.85 1.65
CA ASP A 75 11.97 -3.57 2.26
C ASP A 75 10.47 -3.41 2.53
N VAL A 76 9.64 -4.43 2.25
CA VAL A 76 8.17 -4.32 2.34
C VAL A 76 7.70 -3.83 3.70
N ILE A 77 8.30 -4.31 4.79
CA ILE A 77 7.92 -3.91 6.16
C ILE A 77 8.28 -2.44 6.39
N ILE A 78 9.50 -2.04 6.02
CA ILE A 78 10.01 -0.68 6.22
C ILE A 78 9.18 0.32 5.42
N GLU A 79 8.92 0.02 4.15
CA GLU A 79 8.16 0.90 3.26
C GLU A 79 6.67 0.96 3.66
N THR A 80 6.08 -0.16 4.07
CA THR A 80 4.71 -0.16 4.63
C THR A 80 4.64 0.75 5.87
N CYS A 81 5.60 0.63 6.79
CA CYS A 81 5.66 1.48 7.99
C CYS A 81 5.88 2.97 7.64
N ARG A 82 6.68 3.26 6.62
CA ARG A 82 6.92 4.62 6.14
C ARG A 82 5.63 5.26 5.65
N ILE A 83 4.87 4.56 4.79
CA ILE A 83 3.56 5.02 4.31
C ILE A 83 2.58 5.19 5.48
N CYS A 84 2.54 4.24 6.43
CA CYS A 84 1.68 4.36 7.61
C CYS A 84 1.92 5.66 8.37
N ARG A 85 3.18 6.03 8.59
CA ARG A 85 3.55 7.29 9.27
C ARG A 85 3.16 8.53 8.48
N LEU A 86 3.30 8.51 7.15
CA LEU A 86 2.89 9.61 6.29
C LEU A 86 1.37 9.84 6.35
N VAL A 87 0.61 8.76 6.24
CA VAL A 87 -0.86 8.79 6.33
C VAL A 87 -1.30 9.30 7.71
N GLN A 88 -0.69 8.80 8.79
CA GLN A 88 -1.00 9.26 10.15
C GLN A 88 -0.71 10.75 10.33
N LYS A 89 0.47 11.23 9.89
CA LYS A 89 0.82 12.66 9.96
C LYS A 89 -0.22 13.53 9.27
N LYS A 90 -0.67 13.14 8.07
CA LYS A 90 -1.71 13.86 7.32
C LYS A 90 -3.08 13.81 8.01
N GLN A 91 -3.44 12.72 8.66
CA GLN A 91 -4.70 12.61 9.42
C GLN A 91 -4.67 13.39 10.75
N THR A 92 -3.49 13.61 11.34
CA THR A 92 -3.33 14.36 12.60
C THR A 92 -3.18 15.88 12.42
N VAL A 93 -3.09 16.38 11.19
CA VAL A 93 -3.22 17.83 10.95
C VAL A 93 -4.72 18.13 10.87
N PRO A 94 -5.28 18.97 11.77
CA PRO A 94 -6.62 19.47 11.57
C PRO A 94 -6.69 20.13 10.21
N VAL A 95 -7.68 19.74 9.40
CA VAL A 95 -8.01 20.37 8.11
C VAL A 95 -8.55 21.81 8.31
N ASP A 96 -8.58 22.30 9.55
CA ASP A 96 -9.07 23.62 9.91
C ASP A 96 -7.90 24.56 10.23
N LEU A 97 -7.22 25.03 9.18
CA LEU A 97 -6.36 26.24 9.17
C LEU A 97 -5.94 26.55 7.73
N ARG A 98 -6.90 26.76 6.83
CA ARG A 98 -6.79 27.65 5.66
C ARG A 98 -8.12 28.27 5.32
#